data_AF-A0A542ZED6-F1
#
_entry.id   AF-A0A542ZED6-F1
#
_cell.length_a   1.000
_cell.length_b   1.000
_cell.length_c   1.000
_cell.angle_alpha   90.00
_cell.angle_beta   90.00
_cell.angle_gamma   90.00
#
_symmetry.space_group_name_H-M   'P 1'
#
loop_
_entity.id
_entity.type
_entity.pdbx_description
1 polymer ?
#
loop_
_entity_poly.entity_id
_entity_poly.type
_entity_poly.pdbx_seq_one_letter_code
_entity_poly.pdbx_strand_id
1 'polypeptide(L)' 'TVVNWQGQRLRTWQFNDVFAVRWTGPQLNVDSEQMLEESLEIAHHGFKSRTP' A
#
# COMPACT_ATOMS: atom_id res chain seq x y z
N THR A 1 -5.86 -2.44 -6.56
CA THR A 1 -6.70 -2.45 -7.78
C THR A 1 -6.73 -1.06 -8.36
N VAL A 2 -6.67 -0.92 -9.69
CA VAL A 2 -6.84 0.35 -10.39
C VAL A 2 -8.24 0.40 -10.99
N VAL A 3 -8.92 1.53 -10.79
CA VAL A 3 -10.28 1.82 -11.27
C VAL A 3 -10.27 3.10 -12.12
N ASN A 4 -11.20 3.21 -13.07
CA ASN A 4 -11.44 4.46 -13.80
C ASN A 4 -12.32 5.42 -12.99
N TRP A 5 -12.60 6.60 -13.53
CA TRP A 5 -13.43 7.64 -12.90
C TRP A 5 -14.90 7.22 -12.71
N GLN A 6 -15.37 6.19 -13.42
CA GLN A 6 -16.69 5.56 -13.24
C GLN A 6 -16.68 4.44 -12.19
N GLY A 7 -15.53 4.18 -11.55
CA GLY A 7 -15.36 3.08 -10.60
C GLY A 7 -15.16 1.70 -11.24
N GLN A 8 -15.09 1.62 -12.57
CA GLN A 8 -14.88 0.35 -13.26
C GLN A 8 -13.44 -0.12 -13.09
N ARG A 9 -13.26 -1.38 -12.71
CA ARG A 9 -11.93 -1.98 -12.55
C ARG A 9 -11.22 -2.08 -13.89
N LEU A 10 -10.03 -1.50 -13.98
CA LEU A 10 -9.15 -1.59 -15.14
C LEU A 10 -8.09 -2.70 -14.99
N ARG A 11 -7.59 -2.90 -13.77
CA ARG A 11 -6.60 -3.94 -13.45
C ARG A 11 -6.56 -4.22 -11.95
N THR A 12 -6.22 -5.45 -11.59
CA THR A 12 -5.92 -5.80 -10.20
C THR A 12 -4.62 -6.57 -10.08
N TRP A 13 -4.01 -6.47 -8.90
CA TRP A 13 -2.84 -7.22 -8.48
C TRP A 13 -3.18 -7.87 -7.14
N GLN A 14 -2.87 -9.15 -7.01
CA GLN A 14 -3.10 -9.93 -5.80
C GLN A 14 -1.76 -10.50 -5.34
N PHE A 15 -1.38 -10.23 -4.11
CA PHE A 15 -0.16 -10.74 -3.49
C PHE A 15 -0.48 -12.04 -2.74
N ASN A 16 0.44 -13.01 -2.76
CA ASN A 16 0.30 -14.27 -2.04
C ASN A 16 1.18 -14.25 -0.78
N ASP A 17 0.70 -14.87 0.31
CA ASP A 17 1.44 -15.09 1.55
C ASP A 17 2.17 -13.84 2.05
N VAL A 18 1.39 -12.77 2.26
CA VAL A 18 1.90 -11.46 2.68
C VAL A 18 2.13 -11.44 4.19
N PHE A 19 3.27 -10.90 4.62
CA PHE A 19 3.55 -10.63 6.03
C PHE A 19 4.35 -9.33 6.18
N ALA A 20 4.15 -8.64 7.29
CA ALA A 20 4.90 -7.43 7.61
C ALA A 20 6.34 -7.78 7.99
N VAL A 21 7.29 -7.00 7.49
CA VAL A 21 8.71 -7.14 7.82
C VAL A 21 9.27 -5.92 8.53
N ARG A 22 8.63 -4.75 8.41
CA ARG A 22 9.02 -3.53 9.12
C ARG A 22 7.84 -2.59 9.30
N TRP A 23 7.78 -1.89 10.42
CA TRP A 23 6.91 -0.75 10.65
C TRP A 23 7.74 0.45 11.11
N THR A 24 7.45 1.62 10.55
CA THR A 24 7.97 2.90 11.03
C THR A 24 6.78 3.79 11.33
N GLY A 25 6.65 4.17 12.60
CA GLY A 25 5.62 5.10 13.05
C GLY A 25 5.89 6.55 12.63
N PRO A 26 4.95 7.45 12.95
CA PRO A 26 5.04 8.84 12.54
C PRO A 26 6.12 9.58 13.33
N GLN A 27 6.79 10.52 12.68
CA GLN A 27 7.76 11.39 13.34
C GLN A 27 7.03 12.57 13.98
N LEU A 28 7.07 12.64 15.32
CA LEU A 28 6.46 13.73 16.07
C LEU A 28 7.47 14.87 16.24
N ASN A 29 7.14 16.02 15.68
CA ASN A 29 7.92 17.24 15.80
C ASN A 29 6.99 18.44 16.04
N VAL A 30 7.16 19.12 17.18
CA VAL A 30 6.33 20.26 17.58
C VAL A 30 6.52 21.48 16.67
N ASP A 31 7.66 21.57 16.00
CA ASP A 31 8.01 22.68 15.11
C ASP A 31 7.61 22.43 13.64
N SER A 32 6.92 21.32 13.35
CA SER A 32 6.55 20.90 12.00
C SER A 32 5.05 20.68 11.85
N GLU A 33 4.47 21.20 10.78
CA GLU A 33 3.07 20.97 10.38
C GLU A 33 2.93 19.85 9.34
N GLN A 34 3.96 19.02 9.18
CA GLN A 34 3.94 17.90 8.25
C GLN A 34 2.86 16.88 8.63
N MET A 35 2.21 16.33 7.61
CA MET A 35 1.25 15.25 7.82
C MET A 35 1.96 14.06 8.47
N LEU A 36 1.32 13.47 9.47
CA LEU A 36 1.83 12.28 10.12
C LEU A 36 1.68 11.10 9.16
N GLU A 37 2.81 10.51 8.79
CA GLU A 37 2.87 9.36 7.90
C GLU A 37 3.42 8.15 8.64
N GLU A 38 2.88 6.99 8.30
CA GLU A 38 3.39 5.70 8.76
C GLU A 38 3.77 4.87 7.54
N SER A 39 4.82 4.05 7.69
CA SER A 39 5.21 3.10 6.65
C SER A 39 5.19 1.67 7.17
N LEU A 40 4.53 0.80 6.41
CA LEU A 40 4.54 -0.64 6.60
C LEU A 40 5.24 -1.28 5.40
N GLU A 41 6.32 -1.99 5.66
CA GLU A 41 7.02 -2.79 4.67
C GLU A 41 6.53 -4.24 4.75
N ILE A 42 6.20 -4.81 3.60
CA ILE A 42 5.68 -6.18 3.49
C ILE A 42 6.58 -7.02 2.58
N ALA A 43 6.73 -8.29 2.94
CA ALA A 43 7.23 -9.32 2.04
C ALA A 43 6.07 -10.18 1.54
N HIS A 44 6.20 -10.72 0.33
CA HIS A 44 5.18 -11.56 -0.29
C HIS A 44 5.82 -12.64 -1.18
N HIS A 45 5.16 -13.79 -1.31
CA HIS A 45 5.61 -14.89 -2.16
C HIS A 45 5.01 -14.75 -3.58
N GLY A 46 5.42 -13.68 -4.26
CA GLY A 46 4.95 -13.35 -5.62
C GLY A 46 3.57 -12.68 -5.67
N PHE A 47 3.13 -12.33 -6.88
CA PHE A 47 1.84 -11.69 -7.13
C PHE A 47 1.27 -12.09 -8.49
N LYS A 48 -0.05 -11.96 -8.66
CA LYS A 48 -0.76 -12.18 -9.93
C LYS A 48 -1.40 -10.88 -10.41
N SER A 49 -1.25 -10.56 -11.69
CA SER A 49 -1.94 -9.44 -12.34
C SER A 49 -3.12 -9.96 -13.17
N ARG A 50 -4.28 -9.31 -13.06
CA ARG A 50 -5.50 -9.67 -13.80
C ARG A 50 -6.13 -8.43 -14.43
N THR A 51 -6.37 -8.50 -15.74
CA THR A 51 -7.30 -7.60 -16.44
C THR A 51 -8.74 -8.08 -16.23
N PRO A 52 -9.75 -7.22 -16.47
CA PRO A 52 -11.15 -7.63 -16.55
C PRO A 52 -11.36 -8.81 -17.48
#